data_AF-A0A7Y4XBH0-F1
#
_entry.id   AF-A0A7Y4XBH0-F1
#
_cell.length_a   1.000
_cell.length_b   1.000
_cell.length_c   1.000
_cell.angle_alpha   90.00
_cell.angle_beta   90.00
_cell.angle_gamma   90.00
#
_symmetry.space_group_name_H-M   'P 1'
#
loop_
_entity.id
_entity.type
_entity.pdbx_description
1 polymer ?
#
loop_
_entity_poly.entity_id
_entity_poly.type
_entity_poly.pdbx_seq_one_letter_code
_entity_poly.pdbx_strand_id
1 'polypeptide(L)'
;CLTGPAQRKLELKFAKTQTLSKNDKRMIGALLNKVGFESPASEIFLAGSGITLGPNWQPAEKWAGETFRWVTNDAEIELAASGQLKLEIESGPGLDSQPFELQVLDLKDNLLTQALVEDRNPISLALPKGSEHLKLHVASENKVAPGETRILNFRVFQIFLS
;
A
#
# COMPACT_ATOMS: atom_id res chain seq x y z
N CYS A 1 16.53 28.94 4.90
CA CYS A 1 15.16 28.41 4.67
C CYS A 1 15.09 27.03 5.29
N LEU A 2 14.21 26.80 6.27
CA LEU A 2 14.24 25.63 7.15
C LEU A 2 13.81 24.35 6.40
N THR A 3 14.75 23.46 6.13
CA THR A 3 14.50 22.10 5.62
C THR A 3 14.71 21.11 6.76
N GLY A 4 13.63 20.71 7.41
CA GLY A 4 13.58 19.60 8.36
C GLY A 4 12.18 18.99 8.33
N PRO A 5 12.03 17.67 8.54
CA PRO A 5 10.71 17.04 8.56
C PRO A 5 9.87 17.70 9.66
N ALA A 6 8.69 18.20 9.29
CA ALA A 6 7.77 18.82 10.23
C ALA A 6 7.47 17.82 11.37
N GLN A 7 7.98 18.10 12.58
CA GLN A 7 7.62 17.31 13.75
C GLN A 7 6.12 17.40 13.96
N ARG A 8 5.42 16.28 13.79
CA ARG A 8 4.00 16.17 14.09
C ARG A 8 3.85 15.54 15.47
N LYS A 9 3.32 16.29 16.43
CA LYS A 9 3.07 15.81 17.79
C LYS A 9 1.58 15.50 17.94
N LEU A 10 1.28 14.26 18.31
CA LEU A 10 -0.05 13.85 18.73
C LEU A 10 -0.01 13.64 20.25
N GLU A 11 -0.90 14.31 20.99
CA GLU A 11 -0.99 14.19 22.44
C GLU A 11 -2.40 13.72 22.80
N LEU A 12 -2.51 12.50 23.35
CA LEU A 12 -3.77 11.96 23.87
C LEU A 12 -3.91 12.36 25.33
N LYS A 13 -4.90 13.20 25.64
CA LYS A 13 -5.25 13.59 27.02
C LYS A 13 -6.63 13.08 27.37
N PHE A 14 -6.74 12.37 28.49
CA PHE A 14 -8.04 12.05 29.07
C PHE A 14 -8.50 13.24 29.92
N ALA A 15 -9.66 13.81 29.57
CA ALA A 15 -10.18 15.01 30.21
C ALA A 15 -10.63 14.80 31.67
N LYS A 16 -10.87 13.55 32.07
CA LYS A 16 -11.40 13.22 33.39
C LYS A 16 -10.96 11.82 33.83
N THR A 17 -10.48 11.71 35.05
CA THR A 17 -10.34 10.44 35.77
C THR A 17 -11.64 10.16 36.51
N GLN A 18 -12.15 8.93 36.39
CA GLN A 18 -13.27 8.46 37.20
C GLN A 18 -12.74 7.45 38.22
N THR A 19 -12.86 7.77 39.50
CA THR A 19 -12.60 6.81 40.58
C THR A 19 -13.79 5.85 40.67
N LEU A 20 -13.50 4.55 40.64
CA LEU A 20 -14.51 3.51 40.69
C LEU A 20 -14.73 3.08 42.14
N SER A 21 -15.94 2.59 42.44
CA SER A 21 -16.24 2.08 43.78
C SER A 21 -15.41 0.83 44.07
N LYS A 22 -15.02 0.61 45.34
CA LYS A 22 -14.22 -0.55 45.78
C LYS A 22 -14.80 -1.92 45.38
N ASN A 23 -16.09 -2.01 45.07
CA ASN A 23 -16.80 -3.24 44.70
C ASN A 23 -17.20 -3.29 43.21
N ASP A 24 -16.70 -2.38 42.36
CA ASP A 24 -16.98 -2.43 40.93
C ASP A 24 -16.23 -3.59 40.27
N LYS A 25 -16.96 -4.59 39.78
CA LYS A 25 -16.42 -5.82 39.18
C LYS A 25 -16.34 -5.77 37.65
N ARG A 26 -16.65 -4.63 37.03
CA ARG A 26 -16.59 -4.51 35.56
C ARG A 26 -15.12 -4.52 35.13
N MET A 27 -14.82 -5.24 34.05
CA MET A 27 -13.55 -5.08 33.34
C MET A 27 -13.55 -3.73 32.62
N ILE A 28 -12.48 -2.96 32.77
CA ILE A 28 -12.41 -1.58 32.25
C ILE A 28 -11.17 -1.48 31.40
N GLY A 29 -11.37 -1.12 30.14
CA GLY A 29 -10.31 -0.91 29.18
C GLY A 29 -10.78 0.07 28.12
N ALA A 30 -9.84 0.85 27.58
CA ALA A 30 -10.07 1.60 26.36
C ALA A 30 -9.35 0.85 25.23
N LEU A 31 -10.09 0.47 24.20
CA LEU A 31 -9.49 -0.08 22.99
C LEU A 31 -9.22 1.06 22.02
N LEU A 32 -7.93 1.37 21.80
CA LEU A 32 -7.51 2.28 20.75
C LEU A 32 -7.13 1.44 19.51
N ASN A 33 -8.01 1.40 18.52
CA ASN A 33 -7.77 0.61 17.30
C ASN A 33 -6.71 1.26 16.38
N LYS A 34 -6.74 2.59 16.23
CA LYS A 34 -5.77 3.34 15.40
C LYS A 34 -5.69 4.79 15.86
N VAL A 35 -4.49 5.35 15.84
CA VAL A 35 -4.27 6.79 16.02
C VAL A 35 -3.05 7.23 15.22
N GLY A 36 -3.10 8.40 14.58
CA GLY A 36 -1.99 8.88 13.78
C GLY A 36 -2.33 10.09 12.93
N PHE A 37 -1.40 10.45 12.04
CA PHE A 37 -1.60 11.48 11.04
C PHE A 37 -1.91 10.83 9.71
N GLU A 38 -3.01 11.24 9.10
CA GLU A 38 -3.31 10.92 7.71
C GLU A 38 -2.78 12.07 6.85
N SER A 39 -1.96 11.77 5.86
CA SER A 39 -1.82 12.67 4.73
C SER A 39 -3.05 12.40 3.86
N PRO A 40 -3.78 13.40 3.34
CA PRO A 40 -4.62 13.18 2.17
C PRO A 40 -3.67 12.89 1.02
N ALA A 41 -3.07 11.70 1.03
CA ALA A 41 -1.92 11.41 0.24
C ALA A 41 -2.38 11.54 -1.21
N SER A 42 -1.80 12.49 -1.93
CA SER A 42 -1.95 12.56 -3.38
C SER A 42 -1.26 11.38 -4.07
N GLU A 43 -0.66 10.50 -3.28
CA GLU A 43 0.25 9.46 -3.70
C GLU A 43 0.08 8.21 -2.82
N ILE A 44 0.47 7.05 -3.33
CA ILE A 44 0.28 5.75 -2.66
C ILE A 44 1.46 5.36 -1.75
N PHE A 45 2.41 6.27 -1.52
CA PHE A 45 3.55 6.10 -0.61
C PHE A 45 3.88 7.43 0.09
N LEU A 46 4.65 7.36 1.17
CA LEU A 46 5.06 8.55 1.90
C LEU A 46 6.23 9.27 1.19
N ALA A 47 6.15 10.58 1.06
CA ALA A 47 7.27 11.35 0.52
C ALA A 47 8.56 11.11 1.34
N GLY A 48 9.64 10.75 0.66
CA GLY A 48 10.91 10.41 1.29
C GLY A 48 11.00 8.99 1.86
N SER A 49 10.05 8.10 1.55
CA SER A 49 10.10 6.68 1.95
C SER A 49 11.11 5.83 1.17
N GLY A 50 11.88 6.45 0.28
CA GLY A 50 12.81 5.73 -0.60
C GLY A 50 12.09 4.87 -1.64
N ILE A 51 10.87 5.25 -2.05
CA ILE A 51 10.11 4.59 -3.11
C ILE A 51 9.97 5.58 -4.27
N THR A 52 10.28 5.13 -5.47
CA THR A 52 10.05 5.86 -6.72
C THR A 52 9.26 4.95 -7.67
N LEU A 53 8.22 5.49 -8.30
CA LEU A 53 7.45 4.78 -9.31
C LEU A 53 8.08 5.00 -10.69
N GLY A 54 8.26 3.91 -11.42
CA GLY A 54 8.72 3.92 -12.80
C GLY A 54 7.56 3.89 -13.82
N PRO A 55 7.76 3.23 -14.97
CA PRO A 55 6.73 3.00 -15.98
C PRO A 55 5.54 2.14 -15.51
N ASN A 56 4.49 2.11 -16.35
CA ASN A 56 3.26 1.30 -16.24
C ASN A 56 2.35 1.55 -15.03
N TRP A 57 2.59 2.64 -14.31
CA TRP A 57 1.65 3.23 -13.37
C TRP A 57 0.71 4.22 -14.09
N GLN A 58 -0.58 4.06 -13.87
CA GLN A 58 -1.56 5.06 -14.30
C GLN A 58 -1.51 6.29 -13.37
N PRO A 59 -2.06 7.44 -13.79
CA PRO A 59 -2.25 8.60 -12.92
C PRO A 59 -2.99 8.22 -11.63
N ALA A 60 -2.65 8.92 -10.53
CA ALA A 60 -3.35 8.73 -9.27
C ALA A 60 -4.83 9.10 -9.41
N GLU A 61 -5.69 8.24 -8.88
CA GLU A 61 -7.14 8.42 -8.87
C GLU A 61 -7.65 8.53 -7.44
N LYS A 62 -8.83 9.15 -7.29
CA LYS A 62 -9.52 9.27 -6.02
C LYS A 62 -10.95 8.79 -6.13
N TRP A 63 -11.34 7.85 -5.27
CA TRP A 63 -12.70 7.34 -5.18
C TRP A 63 -13.03 6.97 -3.74
N ALA A 64 -14.26 7.25 -3.31
CA ALA A 64 -14.73 6.93 -1.95
C ALA A 64 -13.82 7.42 -0.79
N GLY A 65 -13.08 8.52 -1.02
CA GLY A 65 -12.15 9.08 -0.03
C GLY A 65 -10.74 8.49 -0.06
N GLU A 66 -10.47 7.54 -0.96
CA GLU A 66 -9.20 6.82 -1.04
C GLU A 66 -8.42 7.22 -2.30
N THR A 67 -7.10 7.27 -2.18
CA THR A 67 -6.18 7.46 -3.31
C THR A 67 -5.59 6.12 -3.71
N PHE A 68 -5.53 5.85 -5.01
CA PHE A 68 -4.87 4.66 -5.55
C PHE A 68 -4.27 4.96 -6.93
N ARG A 69 -3.43 4.04 -7.41
CA ARG A 69 -3.00 4.01 -8.82
C ARG A 69 -3.30 2.65 -9.40
N TRP A 70 -3.77 2.65 -10.65
CA TRP A 70 -3.88 1.44 -11.43
C TRP A 70 -2.51 1.02 -11.97
N VAL A 71 -2.32 -0.29 -12.05
CA VAL A 71 -1.22 -0.94 -12.74
C VAL A 71 -1.75 -1.54 -14.04
N THR A 72 -1.06 -1.23 -15.14
CA THR A 72 -1.27 -1.91 -16.42
C THR A 72 -0.78 -3.35 -16.30
N ASN A 73 0.53 -3.59 -16.38
CA ASN A 73 1.25 -4.79 -16.00
C ASN A 73 2.73 -4.38 -15.93
N ASP A 74 3.58 -5.15 -15.29
CA ASP A 74 5.01 -4.86 -15.18
C ASP A 74 5.30 -3.43 -14.68
N ALA A 75 4.53 -2.99 -13.68
CA ALA A 75 4.72 -1.67 -13.06
C ALA A 75 6.02 -1.64 -12.26
N GLU A 76 6.86 -0.65 -12.57
CA GLU A 76 8.20 -0.60 -11.99
C GLU A 76 8.23 0.16 -10.67
N ILE A 77 8.97 -0.38 -9.71
CA ILE A 77 9.28 0.28 -8.45
C ILE A 77 10.79 0.30 -8.27
N GLU A 78 11.33 1.47 -7.98
CA GLU A 78 12.69 1.64 -7.49
C GLU A 78 12.66 1.90 -5.97
N LEU A 79 13.49 1.16 -5.25
CA LEU A 79 13.64 1.23 -3.79
C LEU A 79 15.04 1.77 -3.45
N ALA A 80 15.12 2.64 -2.46
CA ALA A 80 16.40 3.15 -1.96
C ALA A 80 17.26 2.05 -1.28
N ALA A 81 16.62 0.97 -0.82
CA ALA A 81 17.27 -0.23 -0.32
C ALA A 81 16.29 -1.42 -0.37
N SER A 82 16.81 -2.61 -0.62
CA SER A 82 16.06 -3.86 -0.45
C SER A 82 15.61 -4.10 1.00
N GLY A 83 14.43 -4.69 1.17
CA GLY A 83 13.79 -4.93 2.47
C GLY A 83 12.49 -5.72 2.34
N GLN A 84 11.58 -5.55 3.28
CA GLN A 84 10.22 -6.08 3.16
C GLN A 84 9.34 -5.05 2.46
N LEU A 85 8.78 -5.43 1.31
CA LEU A 85 7.81 -4.64 0.55
C LEU A 85 6.41 -5.02 1.03
N LYS A 86 5.62 -4.04 1.47
CA LYS A 86 4.21 -4.22 1.79
C LYS A 86 3.34 -3.43 0.84
N LEU A 87 2.31 -4.09 0.32
CA LEU A 87 1.41 -3.51 -0.65
C LEU A 87 -0.03 -3.74 -0.19
N GLU A 88 -0.86 -2.70 -0.20
CA GLU A 88 -2.31 -2.84 -0.11
C GLU A 88 -2.87 -2.73 -1.53
N ILE A 89 -3.38 -3.85 -2.05
CA ILE A 89 -3.74 -4.00 -3.46
C ILE A 89 -5.07 -4.70 -3.63
N GLU A 90 -5.72 -4.48 -4.77
CA GLU A 90 -6.99 -5.10 -5.11
C GLU A 90 -7.08 -5.39 -6.61
N SER A 91 -7.71 -6.49 -6.96
CA SER A 91 -7.96 -6.89 -8.36
C SER A 91 -8.77 -5.84 -9.10
N GLY A 92 -8.41 -5.62 -10.36
CA GLY A 92 -9.05 -4.69 -11.27
C GLY A 92 -9.87 -5.40 -12.35
N PRO A 93 -10.57 -4.64 -13.20
CA PRO A 93 -11.39 -5.20 -14.25
C PRO A 93 -10.57 -5.90 -15.35
N GLY A 94 -9.28 -5.58 -15.52
CA GLY A 94 -8.38 -6.30 -16.43
C GLY A 94 -8.12 -7.76 -16.02
N LEU A 95 -8.37 -8.08 -14.75
CA LEU A 95 -8.30 -9.42 -14.16
C LEU A 95 -9.70 -9.98 -13.84
N ASP A 96 -10.75 -9.45 -14.47
CA ASP A 96 -12.14 -9.84 -14.22
C ASP A 96 -12.55 -9.74 -12.74
N SER A 97 -11.88 -8.86 -11.97
CA SER A 97 -12.01 -8.71 -10.51
C SER A 97 -11.84 -10.02 -9.73
N GLN A 98 -11.06 -10.97 -10.27
CA GLN A 98 -10.79 -12.27 -9.64
C GLN A 98 -9.49 -12.23 -8.82
N PRO A 99 -9.33 -13.17 -7.87
CA PRO A 99 -8.04 -13.43 -7.23
C PRO A 99 -6.92 -13.64 -8.24
N PHE A 100 -5.73 -13.17 -7.91
CA PHE A 100 -4.57 -13.28 -8.80
C PHE A 100 -3.28 -13.49 -8.01
N GLU A 101 -2.28 -14.11 -8.65
CA GLU A 101 -0.93 -14.18 -8.11
C GLU A 101 -0.14 -12.95 -8.55
N LEU A 102 0.31 -12.14 -7.58
CA LEU A 102 1.27 -11.09 -7.83
C LEU A 102 2.68 -11.68 -7.81
N GLN A 103 3.42 -11.48 -8.88
CA GLN A 103 4.84 -11.78 -8.96
C GLN A 103 5.64 -10.49 -8.85
N VAL A 104 6.73 -10.52 -8.08
CA VAL A 104 7.73 -9.46 -8.06
C VAL A 104 8.96 -9.97 -8.78
N LEU A 105 9.31 -9.30 -9.87
CA LEU A 105 10.44 -9.65 -10.72
C LEU A 105 11.54 -8.59 -10.59
N ASP A 106 12.78 -8.96 -10.90
CA ASP A 106 13.83 -7.97 -11.20
C ASP A 106 13.69 -7.43 -12.64
N LEU A 107 14.56 -6.49 -13.04
CA LEU A 107 14.53 -5.93 -14.39
C LEU A 107 14.90 -6.92 -15.51
N LYS A 108 15.47 -8.08 -15.15
CA LYS A 108 15.82 -9.19 -16.07
C LYS A 108 14.74 -10.28 -16.08
N ASP A 109 13.57 -9.99 -15.50
CA ASP A 109 12.42 -10.87 -15.39
C ASP A 109 12.68 -12.14 -14.55
N ASN A 110 13.67 -12.10 -13.65
CA ASN A 110 13.83 -13.16 -12.65
C ASN A 110 12.83 -12.96 -11.51
N LEU A 111 12.13 -14.04 -11.15
CA LEU A 111 11.22 -14.04 -10.00
C LEU A 111 12.00 -13.87 -8.68
N LEU A 112 11.64 -12.82 -7.93
CA LEU A 112 12.20 -12.54 -6.61
C LEU A 112 11.30 -13.09 -5.49
N THR A 113 9.99 -12.89 -5.62
CA THR A 113 8.97 -13.37 -4.67
C THR A 113 7.57 -13.28 -5.29
N GLN A 114 6.57 -13.91 -4.68
CA GLN A 114 5.17 -13.86 -5.13
C GLN A 114 4.19 -13.99 -3.95
N ALA A 115 2.96 -13.53 -4.14
CA ALA A 115 1.87 -13.73 -3.20
C ALA A 115 0.52 -13.84 -3.92
N LEU A 116 -0.38 -14.67 -3.38
CA LEU A 116 -1.78 -14.70 -3.78
C LEU A 116 -2.52 -13.48 -3.20
N VAL A 117 -3.30 -12.82 -4.04
CA VAL A 117 -4.17 -11.70 -3.69
C VAL A 117 -5.60 -12.16 -3.90
N GLU A 118 -6.31 -12.45 -2.81
CA GLU A 118 -7.70 -12.94 -2.87
C GLU A 118 -8.71 -11.79 -2.86
N ASP A 119 -8.40 -10.76 -2.08
CA ASP A 119 -9.22 -9.58 -1.86
C ASP A 119 -8.30 -8.39 -1.51
N ARG A 120 -8.92 -7.26 -1.16
CA ARG A 120 -8.17 -6.08 -0.74
C ARG A 120 -7.64 -6.25 0.68
N ASN A 121 -6.38 -6.68 0.78
CA ASN A 121 -5.66 -6.75 2.03
C ASN A 121 -4.17 -6.39 1.86
N PRO A 122 -3.49 -5.88 2.91
CA PRO A 122 -2.06 -5.72 2.88
C PRO A 122 -1.34 -7.07 2.76
N ILE A 123 -0.53 -7.23 1.71
CA ILE A 123 0.40 -8.35 1.55
C ILE A 123 1.82 -7.91 1.92
N SER A 124 2.64 -8.86 2.38
CA SER A 124 4.04 -8.63 2.75
C SER A 124 4.95 -9.56 1.96
N LEU A 125 5.91 -8.98 1.25
CA LEU A 125 6.79 -9.65 0.31
C LEU A 125 8.24 -9.43 0.78
N ALA A 126 8.93 -10.52 1.13
CA ALA A 126 10.34 -10.46 1.51
C ALA A 126 11.20 -10.44 0.24
N LEU A 127 11.93 -9.35 0.03
CA LEU A 127 12.81 -9.23 -1.13
C LEU A 127 14.21 -9.78 -0.80
N PRO A 128 14.87 -10.45 -1.76
CA PRO A 128 16.29 -10.73 -1.66
C PRO A 128 17.12 -9.44 -1.45
N LYS A 129 18.30 -9.59 -0.84
CA LYS A 129 19.23 -8.46 -0.72
C LYS A 129 19.71 -8.03 -2.11
N GLY A 130 19.80 -6.72 -2.34
CA GLY A 130 20.20 -6.14 -3.63
C GLY A 130 19.07 -6.09 -4.66
N SER A 131 17.81 -6.21 -4.22
CA SER A 131 16.62 -6.06 -5.07
C SER A 131 16.03 -4.65 -4.94
N GLU A 132 16.69 -3.67 -5.56
CA GLU A 132 16.26 -2.27 -5.55
C GLU A 132 15.36 -1.89 -6.75
N HIS A 133 15.45 -2.62 -7.87
CA HIS A 133 14.62 -2.37 -9.06
C HIS A 133 13.70 -3.56 -9.32
N LEU A 134 12.39 -3.30 -9.25
CA LEU A 134 11.36 -4.33 -9.25
C LEU A 134 10.33 -4.08 -10.35
N LYS A 135 9.74 -5.16 -10.87
CA LYS A 135 8.51 -5.14 -11.65
C LYS A 135 7.41 -5.86 -10.88
N LEU A 136 6.24 -5.24 -10.80
CA LEU A 136 5.00 -5.87 -10.34
C LEU A 136 4.30 -6.53 -11.53
N HIS A 137 4.34 -7.86 -11.58
CA HIS A 137 3.84 -8.66 -12.69
C HIS A 137 2.63 -9.49 -12.28
N VAL A 138 1.68 -9.64 -13.21
CA VAL A 138 0.57 -10.59 -13.10
C VAL A 138 0.41 -11.36 -14.40
N ALA A 139 0.09 -12.66 -14.29
CA ALA A 139 -0.33 -13.44 -15.44
C ALA A 139 -1.71 -12.94 -15.90
N SER A 140 -1.72 -12.15 -16.98
CA SER A 140 -2.92 -11.49 -17.49
C SER A 140 -2.94 -11.47 -19.01
N GLU A 141 -4.12 -11.55 -19.58
CA GLU A 141 -4.37 -11.26 -21.01
C GLU A 141 -4.37 -9.75 -21.30
N ASN A 142 -4.20 -8.91 -20.27
CA ASN A 142 -4.22 -7.45 -20.34
C ASN A 142 -5.50 -6.93 -21.00
N LYS A 143 -6.65 -7.42 -20.52
CA LYS A 143 -7.97 -7.05 -21.03
C LYS A 143 -8.27 -5.58 -20.71
N VAL A 144 -8.96 -4.93 -21.64
CA VAL A 144 -9.54 -3.60 -21.45
C VAL A 144 -11.03 -3.76 -21.14
N ALA A 145 -11.49 -3.12 -20.06
CA ALA A 145 -12.88 -3.19 -19.65
C ALA A 145 -13.80 -2.44 -20.63
N PRO A 146 -15.10 -2.81 -20.76
CA PRO A 146 -16.05 -2.06 -21.58
C PRO A 146 -16.10 -0.58 -21.18
N GLY A 147 -15.90 0.32 -22.15
CA GLY A 147 -15.92 1.78 -21.92
C GLY A 147 -14.63 2.36 -21.33
N GLU A 148 -13.62 1.53 -21.07
CA GLU A 148 -12.28 1.94 -20.67
C GLU A 148 -11.33 1.85 -21.88
N THR A 149 -10.27 2.65 -21.88
CA THR A 149 -9.21 2.59 -22.91
C THR A 149 -7.89 2.06 -22.36
N ARG A 150 -7.76 2.03 -21.04
CA ARG A 150 -6.58 1.57 -20.30
C ARG A 150 -6.72 0.11 -19.89
N ILE A 151 -5.59 -0.55 -19.75
CA ILE A 151 -5.51 -1.84 -19.06
C ILE A 151 -5.39 -1.55 -17.57
N LEU A 152 -6.35 -2.05 -16.79
CA LEU A 152 -6.45 -1.83 -15.35
C LEU A 152 -6.43 -3.19 -14.65
N ASN A 153 -5.26 -3.84 -14.60
CA ASN A 153 -5.16 -5.19 -14.05
C ASN A 153 -5.43 -5.20 -12.55
N PHE A 154 -4.78 -4.31 -11.79
CA PHE A 154 -5.02 -4.16 -10.36
C PHE A 154 -4.71 -2.74 -9.91
N ARG A 155 -5.18 -2.36 -8.73
CA ARG A 155 -4.90 -1.06 -8.12
C ARG A 155 -4.13 -1.21 -6.82
N VAL A 156 -3.28 -0.23 -6.55
CA VAL A 156 -2.48 -0.15 -5.33
C VAL A 156 -2.90 1.09 -4.55
N PHE A 157 -3.19 0.89 -3.28
CA PHE A 157 -3.62 1.94 -2.34
C PHE A 157 -2.46 2.43 -1.48
N GLN A 158 -1.58 1.51 -1.07
CA GLN A 158 -0.44 1.82 -0.22
C GLN A 158 0.79 0.96 -0.57
N ILE A 159 1.97 1.58 -0.52
CA ILE A 159 3.27 0.93 -0.63
C ILE A 159 4.11 1.34 0.58
N PHE A 160 4.64 0.34 1.29
CA PHE A 160 5.57 0.54 2.39
C PHE A 160 6.82 -0.30 2.21
N LEU A 161 7.96 0.28 2.59
CA LEU A 161 9.24 -0.40 2.71
C LEU A 161 9.60 -0.47 4.20
N SER A 162 9.94 -1.66 4.71
CA SER A 162 10.33 -1.90 6.11
C SER A 162 11.52 -2.82 6.26
#